data_AF-A0A2H3HYC3-F1
#
_entry.id   AF-A0A2H3HYC3-F1
#
_cell.length_a   1.000
_cell.length_b   1.000
_cell.length_c   1.000
_cell.angle_alpha   90.00
_cell.angle_beta   90.00
_cell.angle_gamma   90.00
#
_symmetry.space_group_name_H-M   'P 1'
#
loop_
_entity.id
_entity.type
_entity.pdbx_description
1 polymer ?
#
loop_
_entity_poly.entity_id
_entity_poly.type
_entity_poly.pdbx_seq_one_letter_code
_entity_poly.pdbx_strand_id
1 'polypeptide(L)'
;MSTKPLTKTPTLKRSRVQAEDQDSNYDPSSENTGLSHLLHTDEGCLDDGFSYSLHNNKDHHDLAILDASADSQLRNALRLLPAKPQLDALIEAFFSNVNHHYNFIHPPAFIRQYVNWSCRKQQQCLQDLQLTTLIFMMCACVTQHLDLDSQTTLGIHLAQPPKDVSKAYHDAGTRLAEAIPAGSYHLINLQWKVLSICWFKGEAKFTEAWHTIGLAVQEAYELGLHKSRHKATHDIEVQIGRRAWRVLYCWNWQLSSILGRPFIMNDIDSEPELPDLKGSAPTPTLHIKLQYQLISSLAKRWQTPQNINSPSKVRDYKKMVEHHVSSFPAVFALSDPDTSKDAEWPWVVTHRYYVQTMAYFMILQPYKSYLLHPSTDLSVPEIQQLRAEAVECSLKTLQIATQWASRVSQGDGQFHLVVLCLFDTAAFLSMSLQRDQVKNFPQRIKVVVAVNEAVMTLKELQAISRGAQSSYGLLCKILRKMDWNATNR
;
A
#
# COMPACT_ATOMS: atom_id res chain seq x y z
N MET A 1 -28.98 -55.88 -16.85
CA MET A 1 -29.38 -54.98 -15.74
C MET A 1 -29.45 -53.57 -16.28
N SER A 2 -30.66 -53.03 -16.35
CA SER A 2 -30.98 -51.69 -16.85
C SER A 2 -30.98 -50.72 -15.66
N THR A 3 -30.30 -49.58 -15.77
CA THR A 3 -30.53 -48.43 -14.89
C THR A 3 -30.47 -47.11 -15.67
N LYS A 4 -31.51 -46.30 -15.47
CA LYS A 4 -31.85 -45.05 -16.15
C LYS A 4 -30.97 -43.87 -15.69
N PRO A 5 -30.89 -42.78 -16.48
CA PRO A 5 -30.40 -41.48 -16.00
C PRO A 5 -31.56 -40.58 -15.50
N LEU A 6 -31.33 -39.95 -14.35
CA LEU A 6 -32.07 -38.83 -13.72
C LEU A 6 -30.94 -37.98 -13.08
N THR A 7 -30.81 -36.67 -13.21
CA THR A 7 -31.83 -35.61 -13.11
C THR A 7 -31.33 -34.30 -13.74
N LYS A 8 -32.29 -33.47 -14.15
CA LYS A 8 -32.15 -32.18 -14.84
C LYS A 8 -31.59 -31.08 -13.93
N THR A 9 -30.66 -30.28 -14.47
CA THR A 9 -30.20 -29.00 -13.93
C THR A 9 -31.29 -27.93 -14.08
N PRO A 10 -31.59 -27.09 -13.08
CA PRO A 10 -32.52 -25.99 -13.24
C PRO A 10 -31.81 -24.78 -13.87
N THR A 11 -32.26 -24.39 -15.06
CA THR A 11 -31.94 -23.12 -15.71
C THR A 11 -32.67 -21.98 -14.99
N LEU A 12 -31.92 -21.13 -14.29
CA LEU A 12 -32.42 -19.84 -13.79
C LEU A 12 -32.63 -18.90 -14.98
N LYS A 13 -33.90 -18.56 -15.24
CA LYS A 13 -34.31 -17.56 -16.23
C LYS A 13 -33.84 -16.17 -15.80
N ARG A 14 -33.07 -15.52 -16.68
CA ARG A 14 -32.69 -14.10 -16.60
C ARG A 14 -33.95 -13.25 -16.81
N SER A 15 -34.42 -12.55 -15.77
CA SER A 15 -35.46 -11.52 -15.91
C SER A 15 -34.81 -10.22 -16.37
N ARG A 16 -35.08 -9.84 -17.62
CA ARG A 16 -34.72 -8.54 -18.20
C ARG A 16 -35.73 -7.51 -17.66
N VAL A 17 -35.36 -6.77 -16.63
CA VAL A 17 -36.08 -5.56 -16.24
C VAL A 17 -35.51 -4.43 -17.08
N GLN A 18 -36.34 -3.86 -17.96
CA GLN A 18 -36.05 -2.60 -18.63
C GLN A 18 -36.13 -1.50 -17.57
N ALA A 19 -34.98 -0.97 -17.15
CA ALA A 19 -34.94 0.31 -16.46
C ALA A 19 -35.07 1.39 -17.55
N GLU A 20 -36.21 2.05 -17.58
CA GLU A 20 -36.46 3.20 -18.45
C GLU A 20 -35.64 4.41 -17.96
N ASP A 21 -35.11 5.15 -18.93
CA ASP A 21 -34.31 6.37 -18.80
C ASP A 21 -35.02 7.44 -17.94
N GLN A 22 -34.54 7.65 -16.71
CA GLN A 22 -34.78 8.87 -15.92
C GLN A 22 -33.52 9.27 -15.11
N ASP A 23 -32.37 9.39 -15.79
CA ASP A 23 -31.08 9.67 -15.11
C ASP A 23 -30.34 10.90 -15.70
N SER A 24 -31.06 11.90 -16.23
CA SER A 24 -30.42 13.04 -16.92
C SER A 24 -30.55 14.44 -16.30
N ASN A 25 -31.04 14.60 -15.07
CA ASN A 25 -31.17 15.94 -14.46
C ASN A 25 -30.95 15.96 -12.93
N TYR A 26 -29.91 15.29 -12.42
CA TYR A 26 -29.48 15.48 -11.03
C TYR A 26 -28.19 16.30 -10.99
N ASP A 27 -28.28 17.50 -10.43
CA ASP A 27 -27.13 18.37 -10.18
C ASP A 27 -26.54 18.06 -8.79
N PRO A 28 -25.35 17.43 -8.72
CA PRO A 28 -24.69 17.07 -7.46
C PRO A 28 -24.33 18.29 -6.60
N SER A 29 -24.33 19.50 -7.17
CA SER A 29 -24.05 20.74 -6.45
C SER A 29 -25.21 21.24 -5.58
N SER A 30 -26.42 20.68 -5.75
CA SER A 30 -27.61 21.09 -5.02
C SER A 30 -27.72 20.50 -3.60
N GLU A 31 -27.01 19.40 -3.30
CA GLU A 31 -26.85 18.92 -1.94
C GLU A 31 -25.64 19.59 -1.29
N ASN A 32 -25.91 20.44 -0.30
CA ASN A 32 -24.92 21.10 0.54
C ASN A 32 -24.20 20.08 1.45
N THR A 33 -23.43 19.18 0.84
CA THR A 33 -22.57 18.23 1.53
C THR A 33 -21.25 18.92 1.87
N GLY A 34 -20.71 18.66 3.07
CA GLY A 34 -19.38 19.16 3.47
C GLY A 34 -18.24 18.74 2.53
N LEU A 35 -18.51 17.77 1.64
CA LEU A 35 -17.60 17.22 0.65
C LEU A 35 -17.56 17.99 -0.68
N SER A 36 -18.38 19.04 -0.85
CA SER A 36 -18.45 19.84 -2.09
C SER A 36 -17.09 20.40 -2.53
N HIS A 37 -16.20 20.72 -1.60
CA HIS A 37 -14.84 21.19 -1.91
C HIS A 37 -14.00 20.14 -2.67
N LEU A 38 -14.28 18.84 -2.49
CA LEU A 38 -13.60 17.73 -3.20
C LEU A 38 -14.10 17.54 -4.64
N LEU A 39 -15.19 18.21 -5.03
CA LEU A 39 -15.66 18.21 -6.42
C LEU A 39 -14.79 19.10 -7.33
N HIS A 40 -14.12 20.10 -6.74
CA HIS A 40 -13.33 21.12 -7.45
C HIS A 40 -11.82 20.98 -7.26
N THR A 41 -11.35 19.91 -6.61
CA THR A 41 -9.91 19.64 -6.52
C THR A 41 -9.36 19.33 -7.92
N ASP A 42 -8.62 20.29 -8.48
CA ASP A 42 -7.84 20.23 -9.72
C ASP A 42 -8.59 20.30 -11.07
N GLU A 43 -9.47 21.30 -11.23
CA GLU A 43 -10.01 21.75 -12.54
C GLU A 43 -8.96 22.47 -13.44
N GLY A 44 -7.66 22.27 -13.21
CA GLY A 44 -6.58 22.92 -13.98
C GLY A 44 -6.32 22.31 -15.36
N CYS A 45 -6.94 21.18 -15.69
CA CYS A 45 -6.92 20.56 -17.00
C CYS A 45 -8.08 19.55 -17.00
N LEU A 46 -8.79 19.38 -18.11
CA LEU A 46 -9.99 18.53 -18.27
C LEU A 46 -11.33 19.29 -18.12
N ASP A 47 -11.49 20.34 -18.92
CA ASP A 47 -12.81 20.73 -19.42
C ASP A 47 -13.05 20.02 -20.76
N ASP A 48 -14.16 19.29 -20.80
CA ASP A 48 -15.02 18.85 -21.90
C ASP A 48 -15.50 17.41 -21.69
N GLY A 49 -16.74 17.14 -22.10
CA GLY A 49 -17.40 15.85 -21.88
C GLY A 49 -16.63 14.66 -22.46
N PHE A 50 -16.25 13.70 -21.63
CA PHE A 50 -15.59 12.48 -22.07
C PHE A 50 -16.29 11.23 -21.53
N SER A 51 -17.04 10.58 -22.43
CA SER A 51 -17.23 9.13 -22.42
C SER A 51 -16.01 8.51 -23.10
N TYR A 52 -15.38 7.48 -22.51
CA TYR A 52 -15.20 6.15 -23.13
C TYR A 52 -14.43 5.19 -22.21
N SER A 53 -15.06 4.05 -21.98
CA SER A 53 -14.60 2.82 -21.33
C SER A 53 -13.23 2.29 -21.82
N LEU A 54 -12.49 1.65 -20.91
CA LEU A 54 -11.41 0.70 -21.22
C LEU A 54 -11.91 -0.47 -22.13
N HIS A 55 -12.02 -0.22 -23.44
CA HIS A 55 -12.18 -1.16 -24.57
C HIS A 55 -13.45 -2.05 -24.70
N ASN A 56 -14.27 -1.72 -25.71
CA ASN A 56 -14.72 -2.51 -26.88
C ASN A 56 -15.27 -3.96 -26.81
N ASN A 57 -15.71 -4.52 -25.67
CA ASN A 57 -16.60 -5.69 -25.68
C ASN A 57 -17.81 -5.49 -24.76
N LYS A 58 -19.00 -5.64 -25.35
CA LYS A 58 -20.29 -5.09 -24.89
C LYS A 58 -20.98 -5.78 -23.71
N ASP A 59 -20.34 -6.66 -22.91
CA ASP A 59 -21.12 -7.53 -22.01
C ASP A 59 -20.60 -7.76 -20.57
N HIS A 60 -19.57 -7.06 -20.04
CA HIS A 60 -18.99 -7.44 -18.73
C HIS A 60 -18.67 -6.33 -17.70
N HIS A 61 -19.30 -5.15 -17.74
CA HIS A 61 -18.91 -4.04 -16.84
C HIS A 61 -20.00 -3.47 -15.93
N ASP A 62 -21.18 -4.10 -15.84
CA ASP A 62 -22.20 -3.60 -14.93
C ASP A 62 -21.78 -3.85 -13.46
N LEU A 63 -21.91 -2.82 -12.63
CA LEU A 63 -21.82 -2.98 -11.19
C LEU A 63 -22.84 -4.03 -10.76
N ALA A 64 -22.44 -4.92 -9.86
CA ALA A 64 -23.34 -5.92 -9.33
C ALA A 64 -24.30 -5.23 -8.37
N ILE A 65 -25.57 -5.15 -8.76
CA ILE A 65 -26.59 -4.45 -7.98
C ILE A 65 -27.42 -5.46 -7.20
N LEU A 66 -27.60 -5.25 -5.91
CA LEU A 66 -28.46 -6.07 -5.05
C LEU A 66 -29.50 -5.23 -4.30
N ASP A 67 -30.67 -5.82 -4.07
CA ASP A 67 -31.69 -5.27 -3.19
C ASP A 67 -31.37 -5.62 -1.72
N ALA A 68 -31.16 -4.61 -0.88
CA ALA A 68 -30.93 -4.80 0.55
C ALA A 68 -32.16 -5.36 1.28
N SER A 69 -33.37 -5.23 0.73
CA SER A 69 -34.57 -5.84 1.30
C SER A 69 -34.53 -7.38 1.17
N ALA A 70 -34.00 -7.86 0.05
CA ALA A 70 -33.91 -9.27 -0.31
C ALA A 70 -32.62 -9.95 0.16
N ASP A 71 -31.53 -9.19 0.33
CA ASP A 71 -30.23 -9.71 0.76
C ASP A 71 -29.89 -9.35 2.22
N SER A 72 -29.92 -10.37 3.09
CA SER A 72 -29.65 -10.18 4.52
C SER A 72 -28.22 -9.76 4.84
N GLN A 73 -27.25 -10.12 3.99
CA GLN A 73 -25.84 -9.81 4.18
C GLN A 73 -25.56 -8.34 3.84
N LEU A 74 -26.07 -7.86 2.71
CA LEU A 74 -26.03 -6.45 2.31
C LEU A 74 -26.73 -5.58 3.36
N ARG A 75 -27.93 -5.97 3.81
CA ARG A 75 -28.65 -5.23 4.85
C ARG A 75 -27.86 -5.13 6.16
N ASN A 76 -27.27 -6.23 6.61
CA ASN A 76 -26.48 -6.26 7.84
C ASN A 76 -25.20 -5.44 7.69
N ALA A 77 -24.55 -5.47 6.53
CA ALA A 77 -23.39 -4.64 6.25
C ALA A 77 -23.77 -3.16 6.29
N LEU A 78 -24.80 -2.72 5.56
CA LEU A 78 -25.21 -1.30 5.51
C LEU A 78 -25.57 -0.71 6.87
N ARG A 79 -26.02 -1.53 7.83
CA ARG A 79 -26.27 -1.16 9.23
C ARG A 79 -25.00 -0.92 10.05
N LEU A 80 -23.86 -1.49 9.64
CA LEU A 80 -22.57 -1.25 10.30
C LEU A 80 -22.00 0.13 9.96
N LEU A 81 -22.32 0.67 8.78
CA LEU A 81 -21.87 2.01 8.39
C LEU A 81 -22.44 3.05 9.35
N PRO A 82 -21.64 4.08 9.70
CA PRO A 82 -22.08 5.12 10.61
C PRO A 82 -23.14 6.01 9.96
N ALA A 83 -23.72 6.91 10.76
CA ALA A 83 -24.64 7.92 10.25
C ALA A 83 -23.95 8.80 9.19
N LYS A 84 -24.73 9.34 8.24
CA LYS A 84 -24.21 10.09 7.08
C LYS A 84 -23.15 11.15 7.44
N PRO A 85 -23.32 12.01 8.47
CA PRO A 85 -22.30 13.01 8.81
C PRO A 85 -20.94 12.40 9.20
N GLN A 86 -20.94 11.31 9.98
CA GLN A 86 -19.71 10.62 10.35
C GLN A 86 -19.11 9.85 9.17
N LEU A 87 -19.96 9.29 8.29
CA LEU A 87 -19.50 8.65 7.07
C LEU A 87 -18.82 9.67 6.15
N ASP A 88 -19.38 10.87 6.01
CA ASP A 88 -18.78 11.96 5.24
C ASP A 88 -17.42 12.34 5.79
N ALA A 89 -17.31 12.53 7.11
CA ALA A 89 -16.04 12.82 7.77
C ALA A 89 -14.98 11.73 7.53
N LEU A 90 -15.38 10.45 7.53
CA LEU A 90 -14.48 9.34 7.20
C LEU A 90 -14.02 9.38 5.74
N ILE A 91 -14.92 9.70 4.80
CA ILE A 91 -14.57 9.82 3.37
C ILE A 91 -13.62 11.00 3.14
N GLU A 92 -13.86 12.14 3.77
CA GLU A 92 -12.99 13.32 3.71
C GLU A 92 -11.59 13.02 4.29
N ALA A 93 -11.55 12.39 5.47
CA ALA A 93 -10.31 11.96 6.10
C ALA A 93 -9.55 10.94 5.24
N PHE A 94 -10.24 10.09 4.47
CA PHE A 94 -9.57 9.17 3.54
C PHE A 94 -8.79 9.91 2.47
N PHE A 95 -9.39 10.92 1.83
CA PHE A 95 -8.70 11.69 0.78
C PHE A 95 -7.52 12.47 1.33
N SER A 96 -7.67 13.02 2.53
CA SER A 96 -6.62 13.80 3.21
C SER A 96 -5.46 12.91 3.68
N ASN A 97 -5.73 11.78 4.32
CA ASN A 97 -4.72 11.03 5.08
C ASN A 97 -4.19 9.78 4.37
N VAL A 98 -4.98 9.19 3.45
CA VAL A 98 -4.65 7.88 2.85
C VAL A 98 -4.42 8.00 1.35
N ASN A 99 -5.34 8.66 0.62
CA ASN A 99 -5.32 8.63 -0.84
C ASN A 99 -4.09 9.34 -1.41
N HIS A 100 -3.62 10.43 -0.81
CA HIS A 100 -2.56 11.29 -1.37
C HIS A 100 -1.23 10.56 -1.68
N HIS A 101 -0.93 9.46 -0.96
CA HIS A 101 0.28 8.67 -1.19
C HIS A 101 0.29 7.92 -2.53
N TYR A 102 -0.87 7.41 -2.94
CA TYR A 102 -0.96 6.49 -4.08
C TYR A 102 -1.99 6.93 -5.13
N ASN A 103 -2.86 7.88 -4.80
CA ASN A 103 -3.94 8.42 -5.62
C ASN A 103 -4.71 7.33 -6.39
N PHE A 104 -5.17 6.29 -5.68
CA PHE A 104 -5.94 5.21 -6.30
C PHE A 104 -7.37 5.61 -6.63
N ILE A 105 -7.88 6.67 -5.99
CA ILE A 105 -9.23 7.15 -6.18
C ILE A 105 -9.17 8.61 -6.61
N HIS A 106 -9.86 8.95 -7.70
CA HIS A 106 -10.02 10.33 -8.14
C HIS A 106 -11.18 10.99 -7.36
N PRO A 107 -10.93 12.02 -6.52
CA PRO A 107 -11.94 12.53 -5.61
C PRO A 107 -13.22 13.03 -6.32
N PRO A 108 -13.15 13.90 -7.35
CA PRO A 108 -14.36 14.38 -8.01
C PRO A 108 -15.22 13.27 -8.63
N ALA A 109 -14.58 12.23 -9.19
CA ALA A 109 -15.30 11.11 -9.81
C ALA A 109 -15.96 10.23 -8.74
N PHE A 110 -15.26 9.97 -7.64
CA PHE A 110 -15.78 9.17 -6.54
C PHE A 110 -16.92 9.88 -5.82
N ILE A 111 -16.80 11.18 -5.52
CA ILE A 111 -17.80 11.92 -4.75
C ILE A 111 -19.15 11.94 -5.49
N ARG A 112 -19.17 12.09 -6.81
CA ARG A 112 -20.40 11.98 -7.62
C ARG A 112 -21.09 10.62 -7.45
N GLN A 113 -20.32 9.54 -7.52
CA GLN A 113 -20.84 8.18 -7.31
C GLN A 113 -21.32 7.97 -5.86
N TYR A 114 -20.58 8.50 -4.90
CA TYR A 114 -20.87 8.40 -3.47
C TYR A 114 -22.17 9.12 -3.08
N VAL A 115 -22.41 10.34 -3.60
CA VAL A 115 -23.65 11.09 -3.38
C VAL A 115 -24.83 10.27 -3.91
N ASN A 116 -24.77 9.82 -5.16
CA ASN A 116 -25.84 9.00 -5.76
C ASN A 116 -26.09 7.71 -4.97
N TRP A 117 -25.03 7.01 -4.55
CA TRP A 117 -25.12 5.82 -3.70
C TRP A 117 -25.81 6.13 -2.36
N SER A 118 -25.47 7.25 -1.74
CA SER A 118 -26.05 7.67 -0.46
C SER A 118 -27.55 7.96 -0.61
N CYS A 119 -27.98 8.67 -1.66
CA CYS A 119 -29.39 8.92 -1.94
C CYS A 119 -30.15 7.60 -2.12
N ARG A 120 -29.61 6.67 -2.93
CA ARG A 120 -30.20 5.33 -3.13
C ARG A 120 -30.31 4.55 -1.82
N LYS A 121 -29.30 4.62 -0.95
CA LYS A 121 -29.32 3.97 0.37
C LYS A 121 -30.47 4.51 1.25
N GLN A 122 -30.69 5.82 1.26
CA GLN A 122 -31.78 6.44 2.01
C GLN A 122 -33.15 6.04 1.48
N GLN A 123 -33.28 5.95 0.15
CA GLN A 123 -34.50 5.51 -0.54
C GLN A 123 -34.73 4.00 -0.49
N GLN A 124 -33.84 3.23 0.16
CA GLN A 124 -33.87 1.76 0.21
C GLN A 124 -33.89 1.11 -1.18
N CYS A 125 -33.25 1.75 -2.16
CA CYS A 125 -33.11 1.24 -3.52
C CYS A 125 -31.98 0.20 -3.61
N LEU A 126 -31.90 -0.44 -4.78
CA LEU A 126 -30.81 -1.34 -5.14
C LEU A 126 -29.44 -0.68 -4.95
N GLN A 127 -28.48 -1.42 -4.42
CA GLN A 127 -27.14 -0.94 -4.07
C GLN A 127 -26.05 -1.60 -4.90
N ASP A 128 -25.08 -0.82 -5.33
CA ASP A 128 -23.89 -1.28 -6.03
C ASP A 128 -22.91 -1.95 -5.06
N LEU A 129 -22.67 -3.25 -5.21
CA LEU A 129 -21.82 -4.01 -4.31
C LEU A 129 -20.37 -3.55 -4.36
N GLN A 130 -19.80 -3.35 -5.56
CA GLN A 130 -18.41 -2.92 -5.72
C GLN A 130 -18.15 -1.58 -5.02
N LEU A 131 -19.04 -0.60 -5.24
CA LEU A 131 -18.92 0.73 -4.63
C LEU A 131 -19.16 0.68 -3.12
N THR A 132 -20.13 -0.11 -2.66
CA THR A 132 -20.37 -0.34 -1.23
C THR A 132 -19.13 -0.96 -0.56
N THR A 133 -18.52 -1.97 -1.19
CA THR A 133 -17.26 -2.57 -0.73
C THR A 133 -16.13 -1.55 -0.69
N LEU A 134 -16.00 -0.68 -1.71
CA LEU A 134 -15.00 0.38 -1.73
C LEU A 134 -15.17 1.34 -0.54
N ILE A 135 -16.40 1.78 -0.25
CA ILE A 135 -16.72 2.65 0.89
C ILE A 135 -16.33 1.99 2.21
N PHE A 136 -16.60 0.68 2.38
CA PHE A 136 -16.13 -0.06 3.56
C PHE A 136 -14.61 -0.07 3.67
N MET A 137 -13.89 -0.29 2.56
CA MET A 137 -12.43 -0.31 2.57
C MET A 137 -11.83 1.08 2.88
N MET A 138 -12.42 2.15 2.36
CA MET A 138 -12.03 3.53 2.70
C MET A 138 -12.22 3.80 4.20
N CYS A 139 -13.41 3.48 4.73
CA CYS A 139 -13.69 3.59 6.17
C CYS A 139 -12.71 2.77 7.01
N ALA A 140 -12.42 1.52 6.60
CA ALA A 140 -11.49 0.65 7.32
C ALA A 140 -10.08 1.25 7.39
N CYS A 141 -9.55 1.75 6.27
CA CYS A 141 -8.21 2.35 6.20
C CYS A 141 -8.10 3.59 7.09
N VAL A 142 -9.11 4.47 7.11
CA VAL A 142 -9.10 5.66 7.98
C VAL A 142 -9.21 5.26 9.44
N THR A 143 -10.20 4.43 9.76
CA THR A 143 -10.51 4.05 11.15
C THR A 143 -9.33 3.30 11.81
N GLN A 144 -8.50 2.62 11.02
CA GLN A 144 -7.30 1.92 11.50
C GLN A 144 -6.31 2.86 12.21
N HIS A 145 -6.28 4.13 11.80
CA HIS A 145 -5.32 5.12 12.28
C HIS A 145 -5.97 6.25 13.09
N LEU A 146 -7.27 6.15 13.41
CA LEU A 146 -7.95 7.13 14.26
C LEU A 146 -7.49 7.00 15.71
N ASP A 147 -6.99 8.10 16.27
CA ASP A 147 -6.71 8.27 17.68
C ASP A 147 -7.79 9.14 18.36
N LEU A 148 -7.60 9.47 19.64
CA LEU A 148 -8.60 10.23 20.40
C LEU A 148 -8.72 11.68 19.90
N ASP A 149 -7.59 12.28 19.52
CA ASP A 149 -7.52 13.67 19.04
C ASP A 149 -8.17 13.79 17.66
N SER A 150 -7.90 12.84 16.75
CA SER A 150 -8.51 12.77 15.42
C SER A 150 -10.01 12.50 15.50
N GLN A 151 -10.46 11.62 16.40
CA GLN A 151 -11.88 11.37 16.62
C GLN A 151 -12.61 12.64 17.05
N THR A 152 -12.01 13.40 17.97
CA THR A 152 -12.57 14.67 18.45
C THR A 152 -12.61 15.72 17.33
N THR A 153 -11.51 15.85 16.59
CA THR A 153 -11.36 16.84 15.50
C THR A 153 -12.32 16.57 14.34
N LEU A 154 -12.50 15.29 13.97
CA LEU A 154 -13.37 14.87 12.87
C LEU A 154 -14.84 14.69 13.29
N GLY A 155 -15.17 14.86 14.58
CA GLY A 155 -16.53 14.61 15.10
C GLY A 155 -16.98 13.15 14.98
N ILE A 156 -16.02 12.21 14.98
CA ILE A 156 -16.29 10.77 14.86
C ILE A 156 -16.38 10.16 16.26
N HIS A 157 -17.55 9.64 16.60
CA HIS A 157 -17.80 9.02 17.91
C HIS A 157 -17.99 7.51 17.75
N LEU A 158 -16.92 6.75 18.04
CA LEU A 158 -16.94 5.30 17.98
C LEU A 158 -17.33 4.70 19.34
N ALA A 159 -18.29 3.78 19.34
CA ALA A 159 -18.70 3.04 20.55
C ALA A 159 -17.71 1.93 20.95
N GLN A 160 -16.82 1.55 20.03
CA GLN A 160 -15.82 0.50 20.19
C GLN A 160 -14.44 1.06 19.84
N PRO A 161 -13.34 0.41 20.27
CA PRO A 161 -11.99 0.83 19.89
C PRO A 161 -11.87 0.96 18.36
N PRO A 162 -11.22 2.03 17.83
CA PRO A 162 -11.09 2.24 16.39
C PRO A 162 -10.56 1.01 15.63
N LYS A 163 -9.64 0.26 16.23
CA LYS A 163 -9.08 -0.97 15.66
C LYS A 163 -10.13 -2.05 15.40
N ASP A 164 -11.10 -2.21 16.32
CA ASP A 164 -12.15 -3.21 16.20
C ASP A 164 -13.19 -2.80 15.16
N VAL A 165 -13.54 -1.50 15.15
CA VAL A 165 -14.45 -0.91 14.13
C VAL A 165 -13.83 -1.00 12.74
N SER A 166 -12.55 -0.65 12.60
CA SER A 166 -11.78 -0.76 11.36
C SER A 166 -11.80 -2.19 10.81
N LYS A 167 -11.53 -3.18 11.68
CA LYS A 167 -11.65 -4.60 11.32
C LYS A 167 -13.07 -4.98 10.91
N ALA A 168 -14.09 -4.51 11.63
CA ALA A 168 -15.49 -4.80 11.29
C ALA A 168 -15.87 -4.26 9.91
N TYR A 169 -15.40 -3.05 9.54
CA TYR A 169 -15.57 -2.50 8.20
C TYR A 169 -14.87 -3.34 7.13
N HIS A 170 -13.60 -3.70 7.36
CA HIS A 170 -12.84 -4.54 6.43
C HIS A 170 -13.51 -5.91 6.22
N ASP A 171 -13.91 -6.58 7.31
CA ASP A 171 -14.56 -7.88 7.24
C ASP A 171 -15.93 -7.78 6.53
N ALA A 172 -16.69 -6.71 6.76
CA ALA A 172 -17.98 -6.49 6.10
C ALA A 172 -17.82 -6.26 4.60
N GLY A 173 -16.89 -5.39 4.18
CA GLY A 173 -16.60 -5.16 2.77
C GLY A 173 -16.06 -6.41 2.07
N THR A 174 -15.21 -7.19 2.72
CA THR A 174 -14.69 -8.46 2.18
C THR A 174 -15.82 -9.47 1.96
N ARG A 175 -16.71 -9.64 2.95
CA ARG A 175 -17.89 -10.49 2.81
C ARG A 175 -18.78 -10.04 1.65
N LEU A 176 -19.06 -8.74 1.52
CA LEU A 176 -19.83 -8.23 0.38
C LEU A 176 -19.13 -8.50 -0.97
N ALA A 177 -17.80 -8.43 -1.01
CA ALA A 177 -17.06 -8.72 -2.22
C ALA A 177 -17.20 -10.17 -2.68
N GLU A 178 -17.43 -11.13 -1.77
CA GLU A 178 -17.70 -12.54 -2.10
C GLU A 178 -19.02 -12.74 -2.85
N ALA A 179 -19.96 -11.80 -2.72
CA ALA A 179 -21.23 -11.82 -3.45
C ALA A 179 -21.11 -11.25 -4.88
N ILE A 180 -19.98 -10.64 -5.24
CA ILE A 180 -19.72 -10.16 -6.61
C ILE A 180 -19.52 -11.39 -7.52
N PRO A 181 -20.30 -11.54 -8.61
CA PRO A 181 -20.16 -12.71 -9.49
C PRO A 181 -18.77 -12.80 -10.14
N ALA A 182 -18.23 -14.01 -10.21
CA ALA A 182 -16.99 -14.28 -10.94
C ALA A 182 -17.10 -13.80 -12.40
N GLY A 183 -16.03 -13.16 -12.89
CA GLY A 183 -16.00 -12.54 -14.22
C GLY A 183 -16.50 -11.08 -14.27
N SER A 184 -17.02 -10.54 -13.15
CA SER A 184 -17.41 -9.13 -13.06
C SER A 184 -16.19 -8.27 -12.72
N TYR A 185 -15.41 -7.87 -13.73
CA TYR A 185 -14.19 -7.08 -13.54
C TYR A 185 -14.45 -5.58 -13.69
N HIS A 186 -13.90 -4.77 -12.79
CA HIS A 186 -14.14 -3.33 -12.74
C HIS A 186 -12.99 -2.56 -12.07
N LEU A 187 -12.79 -1.28 -12.41
CA LEU A 187 -11.76 -0.46 -11.75
C LEU A 187 -12.00 -0.34 -10.24
N ILE A 188 -13.25 -0.17 -9.81
CA ILE A 188 -13.65 -0.16 -8.40
C ILE A 188 -13.22 -1.45 -7.69
N ASN A 189 -13.26 -2.59 -8.40
CA ASN A 189 -12.78 -3.85 -7.86
C ASN A 189 -11.28 -3.86 -7.58
N LEU A 190 -10.51 -3.22 -8.45
CA LEU A 190 -9.09 -3.03 -8.23
C LEU A 190 -8.84 -2.06 -7.07
N GLN A 191 -9.58 -0.95 -7.01
CA GLN A 191 -9.48 0.08 -5.97
C GLN A 191 -9.72 -0.49 -4.57
N TRP A 192 -10.80 -1.23 -4.35
CA TRP A 192 -11.05 -1.78 -3.01
C TRP A 192 -10.03 -2.85 -2.63
N LYS A 193 -9.50 -3.62 -3.61
CA LYS A 193 -8.42 -4.60 -3.37
C LYS A 193 -7.12 -3.91 -2.96
N VAL A 194 -6.71 -2.83 -3.63
CA VAL A 194 -5.50 -2.09 -3.24
C VAL A 194 -5.64 -1.42 -1.88
N LEU A 195 -6.83 -0.93 -1.51
CA LEU A 195 -7.09 -0.44 -0.16
C LEU A 195 -7.07 -1.57 0.89
N SER A 196 -7.63 -2.73 0.57
CA SER A 196 -7.54 -3.92 1.43
C SER A 196 -6.07 -4.32 1.69
N ILE A 197 -5.20 -4.22 0.66
CA ILE A 197 -3.76 -4.44 0.81
C ILE A 197 -3.13 -3.38 1.73
N CYS A 198 -3.46 -2.10 1.60
CA CYS A 198 -3.02 -1.05 2.53
C CYS A 198 -3.39 -1.39 3.96
N TRP A 199 -4.65 -1.77 4.20
CA TRP A 199 -5.16 -2.11 5.52
C TRP A 199 -4.40 -3.30 6.13
N PHE A 200 -4.20 -4.38 5.36
CA PHE A 200 -3.43 -5.54 5.81
C PHE A 200 -1.98 -5.18 6.14
N LYS A 201 -1.34 -4.32 5.33
CA LYS A 201 0.02 -3.83 5.61
C LYS A 201 0.07 -3.02 6.91
N GLY A 202 -0.91 -2.15 7.15
CA GLY A 202 -1.07 -1.41 8.40
C GLY A 202 -1.23 -2.31 9.63
N GLU A 203 -1.93 -3.45 9.46
CA GLU A 203 -2.11 -4.47 10.51
C GLU A 203 -0.91 -5.43 10.65
N ALA A 204 0.16 -5.22 9.89
CA ALA A 204 1.30 -6.14 9.76
C ALA A 204 0.92 -7.57 9.32
N LYS A 205 -0.21 -7.71 8.62
CA LYS A 205 -0.70 -8.96 8.01
C LYS A 205 -0.15 -9.14 6.60
N PHE A 206 1.18 -9.23 6.50
CA PHE A 206 1.89 -9.24 5.22
C PHE A 206 1.56 -10.46 4.35
N THR A 207 1.24 -11.60 4.95
CA THR A 207 0.85 -12.81 4.21
C THR A 207 -0.50 -12.62 3.52
N GLU A 208 -1.49 -12.09 4.24
CA GLU A 208 -2.80 -11.77 3.71
C GLU A 208 -2.70 -10.68 2.62
N ALA A 209 -1.89 -9.64 2.86
CA ALA A 209 -1.59 -8.63 1.86
C ALA A 209 -1.02 -9.24 0.57
N TRP A 210 -0.07 -10.17 0.67
CA TRP A 210 0.50 -10.85 -0.51
C TRP A 210 -0.53 -11.68 -1.26
N HIS A 211 -1.45 -12.38 -0.58
CA HIS A 211 -2.53 -13.10 -1.25
C HIS A 211 -3.51 -12.13 -1.94
N THR A 212 -3.87 -11.02 -1.29
CA THR A 212 -4.74 -10.01 -1.90
C THR A 212 -4.07 -9.32 -3.10
N ILE A 213 -2.75 -9.14 -3.09
CA ILE A 213 -1.99 -8.71 -4.29
C ILE A 213 -2.24 -9.67 -5.45
N GLY A 214 -2.22 -10.99 -5.24
CA GLY A 214 -2.54 -11.96 -6.29
C GLY A 214 -3.92 -11.73 -6.91
N LEU A 215 -4.94 -11.47 -6.07
CA LEU A 215 -6.31 -11.16 -6.52
C LEU A 215 -6.38 -9.81 -7.27
N ALA A 216 -5.66 -8.80 -6.80
CA ALA A 216 -5.61 -7.48 -7.43
C ALA A 216 -4.88 -7.52 -8.79
N VAL A 217 -3.84 -8.34 -8.88
CA VAL A 217 -3.08 -8.56 -10.12
C VAL A 217 -3.95 -9.27 -11.15
N GLN A 218 -4.73 -10.28 -10.74
CA GLN A 218 -5.70 -10.93 -11.63
C GLN A 218 -6.73 -9.93 -12.17
N GLU A 219 -7.33 -9.12 -11.29
CA GLU A 219 -8.25 -8.04 -11.70
C GLU A 219 -7.59 -7.11 -12.72
N ALA A 220 -6.35 -6.68 -12.47
CA ALA A 220 -5.62 -5.79 -13.36
C ALA A 220 -5.27 -6.45 -14.71
N TYR A 221 -5.02 -7.76 -14.75
CA TYR A 221 -4.83 -8.50 -15.99
C TYR A 221 -6.10 -8.49 -16.83
N GLU A 222 -7.25 -8.78 -16.22
CA GLU A 222 -8.56 -8.85 -16.88
C GLU A 222 -9.00 -7.47 -17.41
N LEU A 223 -8.68 -6.40 -16.67
CA LEU A 223 -8.85 -5.01 -17.14
C LEU A 223 -7.84 -4.60 -18.22
N GLY A 224 -6.91 -5.48 -18.62
CA GLY A 224 -5.92 -5.19 -19.67
C GLY A 224 -4.86 -4.15 -19.27
N LEU A 225 -4.68 -3.89 -17.97
CA LEU A 225 -3.70 -2.90 -17.46
C LEU A 225 -2.25 -3.36 -17.67
N HIS A 226 -2.05 -4.65 -17.90
CA HIS A 226 -0.78 -5.26 -18.25
C HIS A 226 -0.27 -4.92 -19.67
N LYS A 227 -1.08 -4.26 -20.50
CA LYS A 227 -0.74 -3.98 -21.90
C LYS A 227 -0.04 -2.62 -21.99
N SER A 228 1.18 -2.60 -22.54
CA SER A 228 1.99 -1.38 -22.77
C SER A 228 1.31 -0.35 -23.70
N ARG A 229 0.34 -0.76 -24.52
CA ARG A 229 -0.22 0.02 -25.65
C ARG A 229 -1.28 1.08 -25.33
N HIS A 230 -1.58 1.40 -24.07
CA HIS A 230 -2.43 2.57 -23.82
C HIS A 230 -1.62 3.80 -24.23
N LYS A 231 -1.98 4.46 -25.33
CA LYS A 231 -1.40 5.76 -25.70
C LYS A 231 -1.54 6.70 -24.50
N ALA A 232 -0.78 7.78 -24.42
CA ALA A 232 -1.03 8.83 -23.44
C ALA A 232 -2.49 9.30 -23.59
N THR A 233 -3.39 8.77 -22.77
CA THR A 233 -4.80 9.11 -22.75
C THR A 233 -5.03 10.08 -21.61
N HIS A 234 -5.86 11.08 -21.85
CA HIS A 234 -6.40 11.96 -20.81
C HIS A 234 -7.46 11.26 -19.95
N ASP A 235 -7.69 9.96 -20.17
CA ASP A 235 -8.62 9.14 -19.41
C ASP A 235 -8.09 8.87 -18.00
N ILE A 236 -8.81 9.43 -17.02
CA ILE A 236 -8.53 9.32 -15.60
C ILE A 236 -8.51 7.84 -15.14
N GLU A 237 -9.41 6.99 -15.65
CA GLU A 237 -9.51 5.59 -15.23
C GLU A 237 -8.28 4.79 -15.66
N VAL A 238 -7.81 5.02 -16.90
CA VAL A 238 -6.56 4.42 -17.40
C VAL A 238 -5.37 4.87 -16.56
N GLN A 239 -5.30 6.16 -16.20
CA GLN A 239 -4.21 6.69 -15.37
C GLN A 239 -4.23 6.08 -13.96
N ILE A 240 -5.40 5.93 -13.35
CA ILE A 240 -5.56 5.24 -12.06
C ILE A 240 -5.13 3.78 -12.18
N GLY A 241 -5.58 3.06 -13.22
CA GLY A 241 -5.23 1.66 -13.44
C GLY A 241 -3.72 1.46 -13.61
N ARG A 242 -3.05 2.32 -14.38
CA ARG A 242 -1.58 2.30 -14.53
C ARG A 242 -0.84 2.57 -13.23
N ARG A 243 -1.35 3.51 -12.43
CA ARG A 243 -0.80 3.82 -11.11
C ARG A 243 -0.93 2.62 -10.18
N ALA A 244 -2.11 2.00 -10.14
CA ALA A 244 -2.36 0.77 -9.39
C ALA A 244 -1.42 -0.36 -9.82
N TRP A 245 -1.22 -0.54 -11.13
CA TRP A 245 -0.28 -1.54 -11.64
C TRP A 245 1.14 -1.34 -11.12
N ARG A 246 1.70 -0.12 -11.23
CA ARG A 246 3.06 0.19 -10.77
C ARG A 246 3.22 -0.02 -9.26
N VAL A 247 2.21 0.39 -8.47
CA VAL A 247 2.21 0.17 -7.02
C VAL A 247 2.13 -1.32 -6.69
N LEU A 248 1.25 -2.09 -7.34
CA LEU A 248 1.14 -3.53 -7.17
C LEU A 248 2.44 -4.24 -7.50
N TYR A 249 3.13 -3.84 -8.57
CA TYR A 249 4.43 -4.39 -8.95
C TYR A 249 5.47 -4.18 -7.84
N CYS A 250 5.56 -2.96 -7.30
CA CYS A 250 6.47 -2.65 -6.20
C CYS A 250 6.12 -3.44 -4.94
N TRP A 251 4.85 -3.47 -4.53
CA TRP A 251 4.42 -4.19 -3.33
C TRP A 251 4.57 -5.71 -3.47
N ASN A 252 4.29 -6.26 -4.64
CA ASN A 252 4.48 -7.68 -4.89
C ASN A 252 5.95 -8.05 -4.74
N TRP A 253 6.86 -7.28 -5.35
CA TRP A 253 8.29 -7.51 -5.20
C TRP A 253 8.76 -7.37 -3.75
N GLN A 254 8.30 -6.32 -3.05
CA GLN A 254 8.64 -6.09 -1.64
C GLN A 254 8.17 -7.25 -0.75
N LEU A 255 6.90 -7.64 -0.83
CA LEU A 255 6.34 -8.69 0.02
C LEU A 255 6.87 -10.08 -0.36
N SER A 256 7.10 -10.35 -1.65
CA SER A 256 7.80 -11.56 -2.08
C SER A 256 9.21 -11.63 -1.48
N SER A 257 9.92 -10.49 -1.45
CA SER A 257 11.24 -10.40 -0.83
C SER A 257 11.18 -10.61 0.68
N ILE A 258 10.26 -9.97 1.40
CA ILE A 258 10.16 -10.07 2.86
C ILE A 258 9.73 -11.48 3.31
N LEU A 259 8.79 -12.09 2.58
CA LEU A 259 8.20 -13.38 2.93
C LEU A 259 8.95 -14.58 2.34
N GLY A 260 9.99 -14.35 1.52
CA GLY A 260 10.69 -15.42 0.80
C GLY A 260 9.80 -16.16 -0.20
N ARG A 261 8.88 -15.44 -0.84
CA ARG A 261 7.93 -15.99 -1.84
C ARG A 261 8.36 -15.65 -3.27
N PRO A 262 7.91 -16.41 -4.28
CA PRO A 262 8.13 -16.04 -5.68
C PRO A 262 7.52 -14.68 -6.02
N PHE A 263 8.18 -13.95 -6.92
CA PHE A 263 7.62 -12.74 -7.52
C PHE A 263 6.72 -13.11 -8.70
N ILE A 264 5.43 -12.74 -8.63
CA ILE A 264 4.39 -13.28 -9.55
C ILE A 264 3.99 -12.35 -10.70
N MET A 265 4.55 -11.14 -10.79
CA MET A 265 4.20 -10.17 -11.82
C MET A 265 5.28 -10.06 -12.89
N ASN A 266 4.87 -9.93 -14.14
CA ASN A 266 5.76 -9.59 -15.24
C ASN A 266 5.93 -8.08 -15.34
N ASP A 267 7.13 -7.63 -15.73
CA ASP A 267 7.33 -6.23 -16.07
C ASP A 267 6.69 -5.95 -17.43
N ILE A 268 5.96 -4.84 -17.52
CA ILE A 268 5.26 -4.41 -18.72
C ILE A 268 5.67 -3.01 -19.17
N ASP A 269 6.37 -2.27 -18.30
CA ASP A 269 6.57 -0.83 -18.44
C ASP A 269 8.07 -0.59 -18.59
N SER A 270 8.51 -0.56 -19.84
CA SER A 270 9.90 -0.27 -20.22
C SER A 270 10.11 1.17 -20.66
N GLU A 271 9.08 2.02 -20.63
CA GLU A 271 9.22 3.44 -21.00
C GLU A 271 9.56 4.28 -19.77
N PRO A 272 10.81 4.76 -19.63
CA PRO A 272 11.09 5.85 -18.74
C PRO A 272 10.46 7.12 -19.34
N GLU A 273 9.25 7.47 -18.91
CA GLU A 273 8.92 8.90 -18.85
C GLU A 273 9.89 9.51 -17.83
N LEU A 274 11.03 9.98 -18.32
CA LEU A 274 11.91 10.87 -17.57
C LEU A 274 11.10 12.16 -17.34
N PRO A 275 10.69 12.48 -16.09
CA PRO A 275 10.14 13.80 -15.85
C PRO A 275 11.22 14.82 -16.24
N ASP A 276 10.85 15.82 -17.04
CA ASP A 276 11.70 16.98 -17.26
C ASP A 276 11.76 17.76 -15.95
N LEU A 277 12.72 17.39 -15.09
CA LEU A 277 12.90 17.93 -13.75
C LEU A 277 13.50 19.35 -13.77
N LYS A 278 13.61 19.98 -14.94
CA LYS A 278 14.05 21.36 -15.07
C LYS A 278 12.86 22.31 -14.90
N GLY A 279 12.49 22.53 -13.63
CA GLY A 279 11.70 23.69 -13.20
C GLY A 279 10.22 23.47 -12.87
N SER A 280 9.71 22.24 -12.94
CA SER A 280 8.34 21.91 -12.52
C SER A 280 8.29 21.15 -11.20
N ALA A 281 7.19 21.30 -10.45
CA ALA A 281 6.97 20.55 -9.21
C ALA A 281 6.95 19.04 -9.52
N PRO A 282 7.61 18.19 -8.72
CA PRO A 282 7.49 16.76 -8.89
C PRO A 282 6.02 16.34 -8.72
N THR A 283 5.56 15.37 -9.49
CA THR A 283 4.22 14.80 -9.24
C THR A 283 4.24 14.05 -7.90
N PRO A 284 3.17 14.07 -7.09
CA PRO A 284 3.11 13.31 -5.83
C PRO A 284 3.44 11.82 -5.98
N THR A 285 3.18 11.25 -7.15
CA THR A 285 3.43 9.82 -7.47
C THR A 285 4.83 9.51 -7.97
N LEU A 286 5.73 10.51 -8.08
CA LEU A 286 7.08 10.34 -8.61
C LEU A 286 7.89 9.32 -7.80
N HIS A 287 7.77 9.31 -6.48
CA HIS A 287 8.50 8.37 -5.62
C HIS A 287 8.21 6.90 -5.97
N ILE A 288 6.96 6.57 -6.31
CA ILE A 288 6.57 5.22 -6.78
C ILE A 288 7.11 4.94 -8.17
N LYS A 289 7.10 5.92 -9.08
CA LYS A 289 7.67 5.74 -10.43
C LYS A 289 9.17 5.41 -10.35
N LEU A 290 9.92 6.16 -9.55
CA LEU A 290 11.36 5.92 -9.32
C LEU A 290 11.61 4.54 -8.72
N GLN A 291 10.82 4.15 -7.72
CA GLN A 291 10.95 2.83 -7.12
C GLN A 291 10.59 1.70 -8.09
N TYR A 292 9.54 1.88 -8.90
CA TYR A 292 9.14 0.93 -9.93
C TYR A 292 10.27 0.69 -10.94
N GLN A 293 10.92 1.75 -11.43
CA GLN A 293 12.03 1.64 -12.38
C GLN A 293 13.22 0.88 -11.79
N LEU A 294 13.56 1.17 -10.53
CA LEU A 294 14.59 0.44 -9.79
C LEU A 294 14.21 -1.05 -9.67
N ILE A 295 13.02 -1.34 -9.13
CA ILE A 295 12.56 -2.71 -8.89
C ILE A 295 12.47 -3.50 -10.20
N SER A 296 11.94 -2.92 -11.27
CA SER A 296 11.89 -3.54 -12.61
C SER A 296 13.30 -3.97 -13.06
N SER A 297 14.26 -3.06 -12.95
CA SER A 297 15.64 -3.32 -13.36
C SER A 297 16.27 -4.45 -12.52
N LEU A 298 16.03 -4.44 -11.20
CA LEU A 298 16.52 -5.50 -10.30
C LEU A 298 15.83 -6.85 -10.56
N ALA A 299 14.51 -6.85 -10.74
CA ALA A 299 13.70 -8.03 -10.97
C ALA A 299 14.04 -8.71 -12.30
N LYS A 300 14.40 -7.95 -13.35
CA LYS A 300 14.92 -8.51 -14.61
C LYS A 300 16.18 -9.34 -14.43
N ARG A 301 17.06 -8.97 -13.48
CA ARG A 301 18.35 -9.64 -13.27
C ARG A 301 18.30 -10.75 -12.22
N TRP A 302 17.51 -10.58 -11.16
CA TRP A 302 17.48 -11.52 -10.03
C TRP A 302 16.10 -12.03 -9.64
N GLN A 303 15.01 -11.50 -10.22
CA GLN A 303 13.62 -11.63 -9.73
C GLN A 303 13.45 -11.07 -8.31
N THR A 304 14.01 -11.74 -7.31
CA THR A 304 13.99 -11.33 -5.91
C THR A 304 15.39 -11.41 -5.27
N PRO A 305 15.66 -10.67 -4.18
CA PRO A 305 16.97 -10.67 -3.52
C PRO A 305 17.43 -12.03 -2.99
N GLN A 306 16.51 -12.99 -2.75
CA GLN A 306 16.86 -14.33 -2.27
C GLN A 306 17.70 -15.12 -3.28
N ASN A 307 17.63 -14.78 -4.56
CA ASN A 307 18.40 -15.45 -5.62
C ASN A 307 19.87 -14.98 -5.67
N ILE A 308 20.27 -14.09 -4.77
CA ILE A 308 21.63 -13.56 -4.65
C ILE A 308 22.40 -14.40 -3.62
N ASN A 309 23.36 -15.18 -4.12
CA ASN A 309 24.04 -16.23 -3.36
C ASN A 309 25.57 -16.15 -3.37
N SER A 310 26.16 -15.03 -3.82
CA SER A 310 27.61 -14.84 -3.80
C SER A 310 28.00 -13.40 -3.42
N PRO A 311 29.17 -13.20 -2.78
CA PRO A 311 29.75 -11.88 -2.48
C PRO A 311 29.72 -10.90 -3.65
N SER A 312 30.13 -11.37 -4.83
CA SER A 312 30.15 -10.58 -6.06
C SER A 312 28.75 -10.09 -6.46
N LYS A 313 27.74 -10.97 -6.40
CA LYS A 313 26.36 -10.62 -6.73
C LYS A 313 25.76 -9.64 -5.72
N VAL A 314 26.10 -9.76 -4.43
CA VAL A 314 25.69 -8.80 -3.39
C VAL A 314 26.21 -7.40 -3.73
N ARG A 315 27.49 -7.28 -4.07
CA ARG A 315 28.11 -6.00 -4.47
C ARG A 315 27.55 -5.46 -5.78
N ASP A 316 27.31 -6.31 -6.77
CA ASP A 316 26.67 -5.91 -8.04
C ASP A 316 25.27 -5.36 -7.83
N TYR A 317 24.48 -6.00 -6.95
CA TYR A 317 23.15 -5.53 -6.58
C TYR A 317 23.22 -4.15 -5.92
N LYS A 318 24.11 -3.98 -4.93
CA LYS A 318 24.34 -2.68 -4.27
C LYS A 318 24.69 -1.59 -5.29
N LYS A 319 25.67 -1.84 -6.16
CA LYS A 319 26.08 -0.88 -7.21
C LYS A 319 24.92 -0.49 -8.12
N MET A 320 24.06 -1.44 -8.48
CA MET A 320 22.90 -1.19 -9.32
C MET A 320 21.87 -0.28 -8.63
N VAL A 321 21.63 -0.49 -7.32
CA VAL A 321 20.78 0.40 -6.53
C VAL A 321 21.41 1.80 -6.42
N GLU A 322 22.68 1.89 -6.04
CA GLU A 322 23.39 3.17 -5.88
C GLU A 322 23.43 3.97 -7.19
N HIS A 323 23.68 3.30 -8.31
CA HIS A 323 23.66 3.93 -9.63
C HIS A 323 22.28 4.51 -9.97
N HIS A 324 21.21 3.75 -9.74
CA HIS A 324 19.86 4.23 -10.01
C HIS A 324 19.46 5.39 -9.09
N VAL A 325 19.84 5.33 -7.83
CA VAL A 325 19.53 6.38 -6.87
C VAL A 325 20.34 7.66 -7.14
N SER A 326 21.53 7.56 -7.73
CA SER A 326 22.31 8.73 -8.13
C SER A 326 21.66 9.57 -9.26
N SER A 327 20.69 9.01 -9.99
CA SER A 327 19.94 9.75 -11.01
C SER A 327 18.64 10.36 -10.50
N PHE A 328 18.34 10.22 -9.20
CA PHE A 328 17.14 10.80 -8.62
C PHE A 328 17.18 12.34 -8.64
N PRO A 329 16.02 13.01 -8.75
CA PRO A 329 15.93 14.45 -8.60
C PRO A 329 16.55 14.93 -7.29
N ALA A 330 17.06 16.17 -7.27
CA ALA A 330 17.72 16.77 -6.11
C ALA A 330 16.85 16.72 -4.83
N VAL A 331 15.53 16.87 -4.95
CA VAL A 331 14.60 16.76 -3.81
C VAL A 331 14.58 15.37 -3.15
N PHE A 332 15.00 14.33 -3.87
CA PHE A 332 15.07 12.93 -3.42
C PHE A 332 16.50 12.40 -3.35
N ALA A 333 17.52 13.26 -3.40
CA ALA A 333 18.90 12.84 -3.22
C ALA A 333 19.10 12.16 -1.84
N LEU A 334 19.94 11.12 -1.77
CA LEU A 334 20.24 10.46 -0.49
C LEU A 334 21.13 11.29 0.43
N SER A 335 21.87 12.23 -0.14
CA SER A 335 22.81 13.09 0.57
C SER A 335 22.55 14.52 0.16
N ASP A 336 22.36 15.38 1.15
CA ASP A 336 22.04 16.81 0.98
C ASP A 336 20.87 17.07 0.00
N PRO A 337 19.66 16.53 0.28
CA PRO A 337 18.50 16.74 -0.57
C PRO A 337 18.08 18.21 -0.58
N ASP A 338 17.60 18.69 -1.74
CA ASP A 338 17.02 20.02 -1.85
C ASP A 338 15.73 20.11 -1.00
N THR A 339 15.76 20.99 -0.01
CA THR A 339 14.67 21.28 0.94
C THR A 339 14.07 22.68 0.75
N SER A 340 14.54 23.45 -0.25
CA SER A 340 14.13 24.84 -0.48
C SER A 340 12.63 25.01 -0.75
N LYS A 341 11.97 23.94 -1.19
CA LYS A 341 10.53 23.89 -1.53
C LYS A 341 9.68 23.09 -0.53
N ASP A 342 10.22 22.68 0.62
CA ASP A 342 9.49 21.85 1.59
C ASP A 342 8.25 22.54 2.17
N ALA A 343 8.30 23.86 2.34
CA ALA A 343 7.14 24.63 2.78
C ALA A 343 6.03 24.73 1.72
N GLU A 344 6.42 24.70 0.44
CA GLU A 344 5.48 24.75 -0.69
C GLU A 344 4.85 23.38 -0.96
N TRP A 345 5.62 22.30 -0.80
CA TRP A 345 5.18 20.93 -1.04
C TRP A 345 5.43 20.02 0.17
N PRO A 346 4.64 20.13 1.27
CA PRO A 346 4.88 19.38 2.51
C PRO A 346 4.93 17.86 2.32
N TRP A 347 4.17 17.33 1.36
CA TRP A 347 4.13 15.90 1.02
C TRP A 347 5.48 15.37 0.49
N VAL A 348 6.35 16.22 -0.07
CA VAL A 348 7.69 15.84 -0.56
C VAL A 348 8.55 15.34 0.58
N VAL A 349 8.39 15.89 1.79
CA VAL A 349 9.16 15.51 2.98
C VAL A 349 8.96 14.03 3.30
N THR A 350 7.72 13.57 3.39
CA THR A 350 7.39 12.16 3.63
C THR A 350 7.91 11.26 2.50
N HIS A 351 7.72 11.67 1.24
CA HIS A 351 8.21 10.90 0.10
C HIS A 351 9.75 10.81 0.05
N ARG A 352 10.45 11.84 0.49
CA ARG A 352 11.92 11.83 0.60
C ARG A 352 12.38 10.78 1.61
N TYR A 353 11.79 10.75 2.81
CA TYR A 353 12.07 9.70 3.78
C TYR A 353 11.77 8.31 3.23
N TYR A 354 10.61 8.14 2.58
CA TYR A 354 10.24 6.89 1.91
C TYR A 354 11.33 6.42 0.93
N VAL A 355 11.73 7.29 -0.01
CA VAL A 355 12.71 6.95 -1.06
C VAL A 355 14.06 6.59 -0.43
N GLN A 356 14.54 7.40 0.52
CA GLN A 356 15.81 7.18 1.19
C GLN A 356 15.80 5.87 2.01
N THR A 357 14.78 5.66 2.84
CA THR A 357 14.65 4.43 3.62
C THR A 357 14.54 3.21 2.71
N MET A 358 13.75 3.28 1.63
CA MET A 358 13.60 2.17 0.69
C MET A 358 14.87 1.85 -0.07
N ALA A 359 15.66 2.85 -0.49
CA ALA A 359 16.95 2.61 -1.14
C ALA A 359 17.88 1.77 -0.26
N TYR A 360 18.10 2.18 0.99
CA TYR A 360 18.97 1.44 1.91
C TYR A 360 18.36 0.11 2.35
N PHE A 361 17.05 0.04 2.60
CA PHE A 361 16.37 -1.19 2.93
C PHE A 361 16.51 -2.24 1.82
N MET A 362 16.39 -1.83 0.54
CA MET A 362 16.59 -2.71 -0.61
C MET A 362 18.05 -3.17 -0.72
N ILE A 363 19.02 -2.25 -0.56
CA ILE A 363 20.46 -2.60 -0.53
C ILE A 363 20.72 -3.70 0.50
N LEU A 364 20.12 -3.62 1.70
CA LEU A 364 20.35 -4.57 2.77
C LEU A 364 19.82 -5.98 2.50
N GLN A 365 18.82 -6.17 1.65
CA GLN A 365 18.16 -7.47 1.49
C GLN A 365 19.11 -8.62 1.12
N PRO A 366 19.95 -8.52 0.07
CA PRO A 366 20.90 -9.58 -0.24
C PRO A 366 21.98 -9.76 0.83
N TYR A 367 22.40 -8.69 1.52
CA TYR A 367 23.35 -8.80 2.64
C TYR A 367 22.74 -9.63 3.78
N LYS A 368 21.47 -9.39 4.12
CA LYS A 368 20.75 -10.14 5.16
C LYS A 368 20.69 -11.63 4.82
N SER A 369 20.21 -11.96 3.63
CA SER A 369 20.09 -13.36 3.18
C SER A 369 21.44 -14.07 3.19
N TYR A 370 22.51 -13.40 2.75
CA TYR A 370 23.83 -14.00 2.66
C TYR A 370 24.54 -14.10 4.03
N LEU A 371 24.56 -13.02 4.81
CA LEU A 371 25.29 -12.94 6.09
C LEU A 371 24.60 -13.68 7.24
N LEU A 372 23.28 -13.93 7.16
CA LEU A 372 22.56 -14.75 8.14
C LEU A 372 22.50 -16.23 7.76
N HIS A 373 22.99 -16.62 6.58
CA HIS A 373 23.01 -18.03 6.20
C HIS A 373 23.97 -18.84 7.10
N PRO A 374 23.57 -20.01 7.62
CA PRO A 374 24.39 -20.79 8.56
C PRO A 374 25.74 -21.22 8.01
N SER A 375 25.83 -21.48 6.69
CA SER A 375 27.06 -21.91 6.03
C SER A 375 28.06 -20.78 5.74
N THR A 376 27.69 -19.52 6.00
CA THR A 376 28.56 -18.38 5.71
C THR A 376 29.66 -18.28 6.76
N ASP A 377 30.91 -18.44 6.34
CA ASP A 377 32.07 -18.27 7.20
C ASP A 377 32.42 -16.78 7.37
N LEU A 378 32.19 -16.28 8.59
CA LEU A 378 32.41 -14.88 8.96
C LEU A 378 33.90 -14.54 9.18
N SER A 379 34.79 -15.53 9.21
CA SER A 379 36.24 -15.32 9.39
C SER A 379 36.93 -14.86 8.10
N VAL A 380 36.32 -15.10 6.94
CA VAL A 380 36.88 -14.77 5.63
C VAL A 380 36.97 -13.24 5.45
N PRO A 381 38.12 -12.67 5.05
CA PRO A 381 38.31 -11.22 4.91
C PRO A 381 37.28 -10.54 4.00
N GLU A 382 36.92 -11.16 2.88
CA GLU A 382 35.90 -10.63 1.97
C GLU A 382 34.52 -10.52 2.64
N ILE A 383 34.18 -11.49 3.49
CA ILE A 383 32.91 -11.52 4.23
C ILE A 383 32.91 -10.52 5.37
N GLN A 384 34.06 -10.29 6.02
CA GLN A 384 34.23 -9.22 7.00
C GLN A 384 33.99 -7.84 6.38
N GLN A 385 34.47 -7.62 5.15
CA GLN A 385 34.21 -6.38 4.42
C GLN A 385 32.71 -6.21 4.10
N LEU A 386 32.06 -7.26 3.58
CA LEU A 386 30.60 -7.26 3.35
C LEU A 386 29.81 -6.97 4.64
N ARG A 387 30.25 -7.51 5.77
CA ARG A 387 29.64 -7.26 7.07
C ARG A 387 29.80 -5.80 7.49
N ALA A 388 30.97 -5.21 7.30
CA ALA A 388 31.20 -3.79 7.60
C ALA A 388 30.31 -2.88 6.75
N GLU A 389 30.17 -3.18 5.44
CA GLU A 389 29.25 -2.47 4.54
C GLU A 389 27.79 -2.62 4.98
N ALA A 390 27.36 -3.83 5.35
CA ALA A 390 26.01 -4.09 5.83
C ALA A 390 25.71 -3.32 7.12
N VAL A 391 26.68 -3.23 8.04
CA VAL A 391 26.55 -2.46 9.28
C VAL A 391 26.38 -0.97 8.98
N GLU A 392 27.22 -0.40 8.11
CA GLU A 392 27.10 1.01 7.74
C GLU A 392 25.73 1.32 7.12
N CYS A 393 25.29 0.47 6.18
CA CYS A 393 23.99 0.61 5.56
C CYS A 393 22.84 0.46 6.58
N SER A 394 22.96 -0.47 7.53
CA SER A 394 21.95 -0.69 8.58
C SER A 394 21.84 0.50 9.53
N LEU A 395 22.96 1.10 9.92
CA LEU A 395 22.98 2.30 10.74
C LEU A 395 22.27 3.47 10.04
N LYS A 396 22.55 3.67 8.74
CA LYS A 396 21.85 4.67 7.92
C LYS A 396 20.34 4.39 7.83
N THR A 397 19.95 3.13 7.59
CA THR A 397 18.53 2.74 7.56
C THR A 397 17.81 3.06 8.88
N LEU A 398 18.40 2.68 10.03
CA LEU A 398 17.79 2.94 11.34
C LEU A 398 17.72 4.43 11.66
N GLN A 399 18.75 5.20 11.31
CA GLN A 399 18.76 6.65 11.50
C GLN A 399 17.63 7.32 10.72
N ILE A 400 17.53 7.04 9.41
CA ILE A 400 16.51 7.65 8.54
C ILE A 400 15.11 7.19 8.97
N ALA A 401 14.92 5.90 9.29
CA ALA A 401 13.63 5.39 9.74
C ALA A 401 13.18 6.00 11.08
N THR A 402 14.12 6.28 11.99
CA THR A 402 13.82 6.96 13.27
C THR A 402 13.44 8.43 13.04
N GLN A 403 14.15 9.12 12.15
CA GLN A 403 13.79 10.49 11.74
C GLN A 403 12.44 10.54 11.02
N TRP A 404 12.13 9.52 10.21
CA TRP A 404 10.83 9.42 9.57
C TRP A 404 9.74 9.20 10.62
N ALA A 405 9.95 8.30 11.59
CA ALA A 405 9.00 8.04 12.67
C ALA A 405 8.62 9.31 13.46
N SER A 406 9.56 10.21 13.72
CA SER A 406 9.28 11.46 14.45
C SER A 406 8.51 12.51 13.64
N ARG A 407 8.44 12.33 12.32
CA ARG A 407 7.75 13.24 11.39
C ARG A 407 6.40 12.70 10.94
N VAL A 408 6.18 11.40 11.05
CA VAL A 408 4.91 10.80 10.64
C VAL A 408 3.81 11.21 11.64
N SER A 409 2.78 11.88 11.12
CA SER A 409 1.55 12.13 11.86
C SER A 409 0.78 10.82 12.08
N GLN A 410 0.02 10.74 13.17
CA GLN A 410 -0.95 9.67 13.36
C GLN A 410 -1.93 9.71 12.18
N GLY A 411 -1.97 8.66 11.34
CA GLY A 411 -2.82 8.65 10.13
C GLY A 411 -2.13 8.42 8.80
N ASP A 412 -0.79 8.51 8.72
CA ASP A 412 -0.06 8.33 7.45
C ASP A 412 -0.15 6.87 6.96
N GLY A 413 -0.66 6.68 5.75
CA GLY A 413 -0.88 5.37 5.14
C GLY A 413 0.39 4.57 4.82
N GLN A 414 1.58 5.16 4.98
CA GLN A 414 2.89 4.52 4.80
C GLN A 414 3.57 4.11 6.12
N PHE A 415 2.92 4.37 7.26
CA PHE A 415 3.45 4.11 8.60
C PHE A 415 3.99 2.68 8.80
N HIS A 416 3.38 1.67 8.18
CA HIS A 416 3.83 0.28 8.28
C HIS A 416 5.26 0.05 7.78
N LEU A 417 5.75 0.88 6.84
CA LEU A 417 7.13 0.77 6.33
C LEU A 417 8.16 1.24 7.34
N VAL A 418 7.85 2.30 8.10
CA VAL A 418 8.72 2.78 9.20
C VAL A 418 8.92 1.65 10.20
N VAL A 419 7.83 1.07 10.68
CA VAL A 419 7.84 -0.04 11.63
C VAL A 419 8.62 -1.23 11.09
N LEU A 420 8.37 -1.62 9.83
CA LEU A 420 9.06 -2.71 9.18
C LEU A 420 10.57 -2.45 9.12
N CYS A 421 11.00 -1.27 8.68
CA CYS A 421 12.42 -0.94 8.52
C CYS A 421 13.16 -0.89 9.86
N LEU A 422 12.54 -0.32 10.90
CA LEU A 422 13.06 -0.29 12.27
C LEU A 422 13.24 -1.73 12.79
N PHE A 423 12.19 -2.53 12.73
CA PHE A 423 12.20 -3.89 13.24
C PHE A 423 13.19 -4.80 12.49
N ASP A 424 13.05 -4.89 11.17
CA ASP A 424 13.81 -5.82 10.33
C ASP A 424 15.31 -5.52 10.37
N THR A 425 15.68 -4.24 10.36
CA THR A 425 17.09 -3.83 10.43
C THR A 425 17.67 -4.03 11.83
N ALA A 426 16.93 -3.69 12.89
CA ALA A 426 17.39 -3.91 14.26
C ALA A 426 17.49 -5.41 14.59
N ALA A 427 16.56 -6.23 14.10
CA ALA A 427 16.60 -7.68 14.22
C ALA A 427 17.81 -8.27 13.48
N PHE A 428 18.08 -7.82 12.24
CA PHE A 428 19.27 -8.23 11.50
C PHE A 428 20.57 -7.92 12.25
N LEU A 429 20.72 -6.69 12.77
CA LEU A 429 21.90 -6.29 13.53
C LEU A 429 22.04 -7.11 14.82
N SER A 430 20.93 -7.34 15.53
CA SER A 430 20.88 -8.16 16.75
C SER A 430 21.31 -9.61 16.49
N MET A 431 20.78 -10.24 15.44
CA MET A 431 21.18 -11.59 15.04
C MET A 431 22.63 -11.63 14.57
N SER A 432 23.09 -10.60 13.84
CA SER A 432 24.49 -10.50 13.39
C SER A 432 25.48 -10.35 14.55
N LEU A 433 25.08 -9.66 15.62
CA LEU A 433 25.84 -9.55 16.86
C LEU A 433 25.91 -10.90 17.59
N GLN A 434 24.80 -11.65 17.65
CA GLN A 434 24.78 -12.99 18.25
C GLN A 434 25.71 -13.96 17.54
N ARG A 435 25.80 -13.89 16.21
CA ARG A 435 26.70 -14.73 15.41
C ARG A 435 28.17 -14.30 15.51
N ASP A 436 28.50 -13.21 16.21
CA ASP A 436 29.86 -12.68 16.29
C ASP A 436 30.77 -13.46 17.25
N GLN A 437 31.24 -14.63 16.82
CA GLN A 437 32.13 -15.47 17.63
C GLN A 437 33.52 -14.84 17.86
N VAL A 438 33.97 -13.99 16.93
CA VAL A 438 35.33 -13.40 16.91
C VAL A 438 35.42 -12.12 17.76
N LYS A 439 34.29 -11.64 18.30
CA LYS A 439 34.16 -10.36 19.04
C LYS A 439 34.65 -9.11 18.28
N ASN A 440 34.86 -9.20 16.97
CA ASN A 440 35.31 -8.10 16.12
C ASN A 440 34.15 -7.53 15.28
N PHE A 441 33.02 -7.21 15.93
CA PHE A 441 31.86 -6.65 15.25
C PHE A 441 32.14 -5.21 14.79
N PRO A 442 31.95 -4.87 13.49
CA PRO A 442 32.15 -3.52 12.98
C PRO A 442 31.26 -2.50 13.71
N GLN A 443 31.85 -1.41 14.21
CA GLN A 443 31.13 -0.32 14.88
C GLN A 443 30.19 -0.79 16.02
N ARG A 444 30.58 -1.84 16.75
CA ARG A 444 29.76 -2.51 17.80
C ARG A 444 28.96 -1.55 18.67
N ILE A 445 29.63 -0.56 19.29
CA ILE A 445 28.98 0.41 20.21
C ILE A 445 27.86 1.18 19.51
N LYS A 446 28.12 1.71 18.30
CA LYS A 446 27.10 2.45 17.53
C LYS A 446 25.91 1.56 17.17
N VAL A 447 26.17 0.30 16.86
CA VAL A 447 25.13 -0.68 16.55
C VAL A 447 24.25 -0.95 17.77
N VAL A 448 24.83 -1.14 18.96
CA VAL A 448 24.06 -1.31 20.20
C VAL A 448 23.16 -0.10 20.45
N VAL A 449 23.72 1.11 20.32
CA VAL A 449 22.97 2.36 20.51
C VAL A 449 21.81 2.46 19.52
N ALA A 450 22.07 2.25 18.22
CA ALA A 450 21.04 2.34 17.18
C ALA A 450 19.94 1.27 17.34
N VAL A 451 20.29 0.06 17.78
CA VAL A 451 19.29 -1.00 18.07
C VAL A 451 18.42 -0.60 19.26
N ASN A 452 19.00 -0.05 20.33
CA ASN A 452 18.24 0.41 21.49
C ASN A 452 17.34 1.61 21.15
N GLU A 453 17.82 2.54 20.33
CA GLU A 453 17.02 3.65 19.82
C GLU A 453 15.82 3.12 19.01
N ALA A 454 16.04 2.19 18.09
CA ALA A 454 14.95 1.56 17.31
C ALA A 454 13.91 0.86 18.21
N VAL A 455 14.34 0.22 19.30
CA VAL A 455 13.43 -0.38 20.31
C VAL A 455 12.58 0.69 20.99
N MET A 456 13.19 1.81 21.38
CA MET A 456 12.48 2.92 22.03
C MET A 456 11.48 3.57 21.07
N THR A 457 11.88 3.81 19.83
CA THR A 457 10.98 4.31 18.77
C THR A 457 9.81 3.35 18.58
N LEU A 458 10.05 2.04 18.42
CA LEU A 458 8.96 1.05 18.29
C LEU A 458 8.04 1.01 19.52
N LYS A 459 8.58 1.25 20.72
CA LYS A 459 7.81 1.33 21.97
C LYS A 459 6.88 2.55 21.98
N GLU A 460 7.33 3.69 21.50
CA GLU A 460 6.51 4.90 21.38
C GLU A 460 5.40 4.69 20.35
N LEU A 461 5.74 4.08 19.22
CA LEU A 461 4.83 3.79 18.13
C LEU A 461 3.76 2.73 18.46
N GLN A 462 3.91 1.94 19.53
CA GLN A 462 2.98 0.85 19.87
C GLN A 462 1.57 1.35 20.24
N ALA A 463 1.45 2.59 20.71
CA ALA A 463 0.16 3.20 21.06
C ALA A 463 -0.74 3.31 19.83
N ILE A 464 -0.12 3.62 18.68
CA ILE A 464 -0.81 3.98 17.45
C ILE A 464 -0.76 2.89 16.37
N SER A 465 0.01 1.81 16.58
CA SER A 465 0.12 0.71 15.61
C SER A 465 0.28 -0.68 16.24
N ARG A 466 -0.56 -1.62 15.79
CA ARG A 466 -0.46 -3.04 16.14
C ARG A 466 0.80 -3.68 15.56
N GLY A 467 1.22 -3.25 14.36
CA GLY A 467 2.49 -3.63 13.78
C GLY A 467 3.65 -3.25 14.69
N ALA A 468 3.68 -2.01 15.18
CA ALA A 468 4.71 -1.54 16.10
C ALA A 468 4.70 -2.31 17.42
N GLN A 469 3.52 -2.56 18.00
CA GLN A 469 3.37 -3.38 19.21
C GLN A 469 3.95 -4.79 19.04
N SER A 470 3.64 -5.44 17.92
CA SER A 470 4.11 -6.79 17.62
C SER A 470 5.62 -6.82 17.37
N SER A 471 6.12 -5.87 16.58
CA SER A 471 7.54 -5.68 16.29
C SER A 471 8.36 -5.37 17.54
N TYR A 472 7.90 -4.47 18.41
CA TYR A 472 8.52 -4.18 19.70
C TYR A 472 8.62 -5.44 20.56
N GLY A 473 7.50 -6.14 20.75
CA GLY A 473 7.46 -7.37 21.55
C GLY A 473 8.40 -8.46 21.01
N LEU A 474 8.48 -8.63 19.69
CA LEU A 474 9.37 -9.60 19.06
C LEU A 474 10.84 -9.19 19.17
N LEU A 475 11.16 -7.91 18.95
CA LEU A 475 12.51 -7.40 19.08
C LEU A 475 13.00 -7.54 20.52
N CYS A 476 12.20 -7.17 21.53
CA CYS A 476 12.54 -7.41 22.94
C CYS A 476 12.83 -8.88 23.24
N LYS A 477 12.11 -9.84 22.63
CA LYS A 477 12.40 -11.27 22.79
C LYS A 477 13.75 -11.66 22.18
N ILE A 478 14.10 -11.12 21.00
CA ILE A 478 15.42 -11.31 20.37
C ILE A 478 16.52 -10.75 21.28
N LEU A 479 16.31 -9.55 21.83
CA LEU A 479 17.27 -8.87 22.69
C LEU A 479 17.47 -9.57 24.04
N ARG A 480 16.42 -10.13 24.65
CA ARG A 480 16.55 -10.89 25.92
C ARG A 480 17.37 -12.17 25.78
N LYS A 481 17.39 -12.75 24.58
CA LYS A 481 18.26 -13.89 24.26
C LYS A 481 19.72 -13.45 24.04
N MET A 482 20.00 -12.16 23.93
CA MET A 482 21.36 -11.63 23.94
C MET A 482 21.79 -11.32 25.36
N ASP A 483 22.93 -11.90 25.75
CA ASP A 483 23.60 -11.55 26.98
C ASP A 483 24.39 -10.25 26.77
N TRP A 484 23.69 -9.11 26.87
CA TRP A 484 24.27 -7.77 26.67
C TRP A 484 25.42 -7.46 27.66
N ASN A 485 25.46 -8.15 28.80
CA ASN A 485 26.49 -7.99 29.81
C ASN A 485 27.78 -8.78 29.51
N ALA A 486 27.70 -9.89 28.76
CA ALA A 486 28.86 -10.62 28.25
C ALA A 486 29.50 -9.94 27.02
N THR A 487 28.81 -8.96 26.44
CA THR A 487 29.16 -8.29 25.17
C THR A 487 29.72 -6.87 25.35
N ASN A 488 29.83 -6.40 26.59
CA ASN A 488 30.60 -5.22 27.03
C ASN A 488 32.06 -5.55 27.42
N ARG A 489 32.52 -6.79 27.18
CA ARG A 489 33.91 -7.24 27.40
C ARG A 489 34.59 -7.69 26.11
#